data_AF-D9PID3-F1
#
_entry.id   AF-D9PID3-F1
#
_cell.length_a   1.000
_cell.length_b   1.000
_cell.length_c   1.000
_cell.angle_alpha   90.00
_cell.angle_beta   90.00
_cell.angle_gamma   90.00
#
_symmetry.space_group_name_H-M   'P 1'
#
loop_
_entity.id
_entity.type
_entity.pdbx_description
1 polymer ?
#
loop_
_entity_poly.entity_id
_entity_poly.type
_entity_poly.pdbx_seq_one_letter_code
_entity_poly.pdbx_strand_id
1 'polypeptide(L)'
;MVSRHRVEREAVESALADSENRGSGEYELRFPQVRIIVKRPITQPDAPALGTVYALSTTSLGVPLDRPATGPTTIDEYVLERRLYGATSFTEIARGLAIFGPTNVYTDTGLTADTQYEYRCKAVDTTERESEWGAPAFGQTTTAVEIYAPINVSAVSISGGIRVSWNPPASGLTPTSYEVQRTYAVDGIWSVKTTQAGTTYDDTDVAAVVSKWYRIVAINGSNRSEYSSVVTAIGGGSSSSARNWAPGHGVKVKDDVGESTAATIADQQSKFSKMTELGDLGWAECRVRWGRLNTTGSTYDWAPLESNLEAANALGKKVGVHVAYKSFANGTAFLCPSDLTATAIATGSGYTMPMWRAATMDRFIAFWQAFGAAYNGDDRIQFVTFSESAASLIQPFPADYSRSALAAQLKRLYTAASDAFPNTVVCANLNSLSGELLGLLEHAHVNECALYTPDAIDTSAVRLFRGETVTGEGTPTQDYRGAMAFVTIASQPVLGGKDDNGPPSNVIDWAQTNDVTHLSWYVTGISRHRMTGPRSSLPLPPILTCIQPARRTSPGAA
;
A
#
# COMPACT_ATOMS: atom_id res chain seq x y z
N MET A 1 7.39 83.26 1.94
CA MET A 1 6.82 84.32 2.81
C MET A 1 7.57 84.26 4.14
N VAL A 2 8.38 85.26 4.51
CA VAL A 2 9.02 85.28 5.83
C VAL A 2 8.03 85.93 6.81
N SER A 3 7.32 85.11 7.57
CA SER A 3 6.50 85.63 8.67
C SER A 3 7.39 86.20 9.78
N ARG A 4 7.01 87.37 10.31
CA ARG A 4 7.64 88.02 11.47
C ARG A 4 6.98 87.63 12.80
N HIS A 5 5.88 86.88 12.76
CA HIS A 5 5.20 86.41 13.97
C HIS A 5 5.78 85.07 14.41
N ARG A 6 6.42 85.07 15.58
CA ARG A 6 7.01 83.88 16.22
C ARG A 6 6.05 82.69 16.26
N VAL A 7 4.77 82.96 16.55
CA VAL A 7 3.71 81.94 16.65
C VAL A 7 3.40 81.27 15.31
N GLU A 8 3.46 82.00 14.19
CA GLU A 8 3.23 81.43 12.86
C GLU A 8 4.39 80.52 12.43
N ARG A 9 5.63 80.92 12.76
CA ARG A 9 6.82 80.11 12.52
C ARG A 9 6.80 78.84 13.36
N GLU A 10 6.52 78.95 14.67
CA GLU A 10 6.41 77.80 15.58
C GLU A 10 5.25 76.86 15.18
N ALA A 11 4.12 77.39 14.70
CA ALA A 11 3.01 76.57 14.20
C ALA A 11 3.36 75.81 12.91
N VAL A 12 4.09 76.42 11.99
CA VAL A 12 4.59 75.75 10.77
C VAL A 12 5.65 74.70 11.12
N GLU A 13 6.60 75.02 12.00
CA GLU A 13 7.63 74.08 12.47
C GLU A 13 7.02 72.89 13.22
N SER A 14 6.01 73.13 14.06
CA SER A 14 5.29 72.08 14.79
C SER A 14 4.45 71.20 13.87
N ALA A 15 3.77 71.79 12.87
CA ALA A 15 3.04 71.02 11.85
C ALA A 15 4.00 70.17 10.99
N LEU A 16 5.19 70.70 10.65
CA LEU A 16 6.24 69.94 9.98
C LEU A 16 6.72 68.76 10.85
N ALA A 17 7.04 68.99 12.11
CA ALA A 17 7.52 67.96 13.04
C ALA A 17 6.47 66.86 13.35
N ASP A 18 5.19 67.23 13.50
CA ASP A 18 4.12 66.24 13.69
C ASP A 18 3.84 65.45 12.41
N SER A 19 3.98 66.09 11.23
CA SER A 19 3.85 65.40 9.95
C SER A 19 4.92 64.33 9.73
N GLU A 20 6.12 64.47 10.31
CA GLU A 20 7.18 63.45 10.26
C GLU A 20 6.78 62.15 10.99
N ASN A 21 6.00 62.25 12.08
CA ASN A 21 5.67 61.12 12.97
C ASN A 21 4.40 60.34 12.62
N ARG A 22 3.43 60.91 11.88
CA ARG A 22 2.06 60.35 11.78
C ARG A 22 1.68 59.65 10.47
N GLY A 23 2.51 59.69 9.42
CA GLY A 23 2.08 59.27 8.07
C GLY A 23 1.18 60.31 7.39
N SER A 24 0.94 60.18 6.08
CA SER A 24 0.34 61.22 5.20
C SER A 24 -0.82 62.04 5.80
N GLY A 25 -0.77 63.38 5.70
CA GLY A 25 -1.85 64.29 6.08
C GLY A 25 -1.66 65.72 5.54
N GLU A 26 -2.77 66.45 5.36
CA GLU A 26 -2.77 67.89 5.06
C GLU A 26 -3.01 68.68 6.36
N TYR A 27 -2.14 69.64 6.67
CA TYR A 27 -2.35 70.55 7.80
C TYR A 27 -2.88 71.87 7.28
N GLU A 28 -4.06 72.26 7.76
CA GLU A 28 -4.63 73.57 7.50
C GLU A 28 -4.37 74.50 8.69
N LEU A 29 -3.51 75.50 8.50
CA LEU A 29 -3.30 76.57 9.47
C LEU A 29 -4.24 77.73 9.12
N ARG A 30 -5.21 78.00 10.00
CA ARG A 30 -6.18 79.08 9.84
C ARG A 30 -5.77 80.30 10.65
N PHE A 31 -5.38 81.37 9.96
CA PHE A 31 -5.18 82.70 10.55
C PHE A 31 -6.34 83.62 10.16
N PRO A 32 -6.60 84.72 10.91
CA PRO A 32 -7.79 85.57 10.69
C PRO A 32 -7.95 86.12 9.26
N GLN A 33 -6.86 86.21 8.49
CA GLN A 33 -6.85 86.77 7.13
C GLN A 33 -6.16 85.88 6.08
N VAL A 34 -5.55 84.76 6.47
CA VAL A 34 -4.77 83.90 5.57
C VAL A 34 -5.00 82.42 5.90
N ARG A 35 -5.17 81.63 4.84
CA ARG A 35 -5.22 80.16 4.90
C ARG A 35 -3.90 79.62 4.33
N ILE A 36 -3.17 78.84 5.13
CA ILE A 36 -1.95 78.16 4.68
C ILE A 36 -2.22 76.65 4.70
N ILE A 37 -2.08 76.01 3.54
CA ILE A 37 -2.14 74.55 3.42
C ILE A 37 -0.71 74.03 3.36
N VAL A 38 -0.30 73.33 4.43
CA VAL A 38 0.99 72.65 4.47
C VAL A 38 0.78 71.22 3.99
N LYS A 39 1.26 70.93 2.78
CA LYS A 39 1.32 69.57 2.24
C LYS A 39 2.66 68.96 2.61
N ARG A 40 2.66 67.72 3.12
CA ARG A 40 3.90 66.97 3.37
C ARG A 40 4.71 66.90 2.06
N PRO A 41 6.04 67.03 2.08
CA PRO A 41 6.86 66.61 0.95
C PRO A 41 6.55 65.13 0.68
N ILE A 42 6.16 64.80 -0.55
CA ILE A 42 5.98 63.39 -0.91
C ILE A 42 7.40 62.79 -0.94
N THR A 43 7.75 62.02 0.10
CA THR A 43 9.06 61.40 0.22
C THR A 43 9.21 60.30 -0.82
N GLN A 44 10.38 60.19 -1.43
CA GLN A 44 10.68 59.15 -2.41
C GLN A 44 10.34 57.75 -1.88
N PRO A 45 10.08 56.75 -2.75
CA PRO A 45 9.80 55.39 -2.31
C PRO A 45 10.99 54.82 -1.52
N ASP A 46 10.72 53.82 -0.69
CA ASP A 46 11.81 53.08 -0.04
C ASP A 46 12.58 52.23 -1.08
N ALA A 47 13.82 51.88 -0.74
CA ALA A 47 14.62 51.03 -1.61
C ALA A 47 14.09 49.58 -1.56
N PRO A 48 13.94 48.87 -2.68
CA PRO A 48 13.61 47.44 -2.67
C PRO A 48 14.75 46.62 -2.05
N ALA A 49 14.42 45.44 -1.53
CA ALA A 49 15.42 44.49 -1.03
C ALA A 49 15.56 43.29 -1.98
N LEU A 50 16.75 43.13 -2.56
CA LEU A 50 17.12 41.92 -3.28
C LEU A 50 17.48 40.81 -2.30
N GLY A 51 17.17 39.57 -2.68
CA GLY A 51 17.52 38.38 -1.93
C GLY A 51 18.89 37.81 -2.29
N THR A 52 19.16 36.61 -1.79
CA THR A 52 20.40 35.87 -2.10
C THR A 52 20.40 35.49 -3.59
N VAL A 53 21.37 35.99 -4.35
CA VAL A 53 21.54 35.65 -5.78
C VAL A 53 22.13 34.25 -5.90
N TYR A 54 21.56 33.41 -6.77
CA TYR A 54 21.99 32.01 -6.94
C TYR A 54 22.24 31.65 -8.41
N ALA A 55 23.16 30.72 -8.65
CA ALA A 55 23.49 30.28 -10.00
C ALA A 55 22.38 29.44 -10.60
N LEU A 56 21.92 29.83 -11.79
CA LEU A 56 20.95 29.10 -12.61
C LEU A 56 21.65 28.29 -13.71
N SER A 57 22.84 28.71 -14.13
CA SER A 57 23.75 27.98 -15.01
C SER A 57 25.16 28.52 -14.84
N THR A 58 26.12 28.01 -15.60
CA THR A 58 27.47 28.60 -15.68
C THR A 58 27.47 30.00 -16.27
N THR A 59 26.38 30.43 -16.91
CA THR A 59 26.27 31.74 -17.59
C THR A 59 24.99 32.49 -17.22
N SER A 60 24.32 32.12 -16.12
CA SER A 60 23.12 32.82 -15.65
C SER A 60 22.96 32.77 -14.13
N LEU A 61 22.38 33.83 -13.57
CA LEU A 61 22.09 34.01 -12.16
C LEU A 61 20.60 34.35 -11.98
N GLY A 62 19.98 33.84 -10.91
CA GLY A 62 18.66 34.25 -10.45
C GLY A 62 18.80 35.33 -9.39
N VAL A 63 18.17 36.49 -9.61
CA VAL A 63 18.20 37.65 -8.71
C VAL A 63 16.82 37.82 -8.06
N PRO A 64 16.63 37.37 -6.81
CA PRO A 64 15.32 37.44 -6.15
C PRO A 64 14.99 38.84 -5.65
N LEU A 65 13.70 39.18 -5.66
CA LEU A 65 13.14 40.33 -4.95
C LEU A 65 12.50 39.85 -3.64
N ASP A 66 13.23 39.93 -2.54
CA ASP A 66 12.75 39.49 -1.21
C ASP A 66 11.70 40.45 -0.64
N ARG A 67 11.85 41.75 -0.91
CA ARG A 67 10.91 42.77 -0.48
C ARG A 67 10.67 43.82 -1.57
N PRO A 68 9.45 43.91 -2.11
CA PRO A 68 9.04 45.00 -2.98
C PRO A 68 9.18 46.36 -2.30
N ALA A 69 9.38 47.41 -3.10
CA ALA A 69 9.40 48.77 -2.58
C ALA A 69 7.98 49.20 -2.17
N THR A 70 7.91 50.07 -1.17
CA THR A 70 6.72 50.74 -0.71
C THR A 70 6.95 52.25 -0.65
N GLY A 71 5.89 53.03 -0.72
CA GLY A 71 6.01 54.47 -0.72
C GLY A 71 4.65 55.16 -0.61
N PRO A 72 4.64 56.50 -0.52
CA PRO A 72 3.42 57.28 -0.45
C PRO A 72 2.59 57.28 -1.74
N THR A 73 3.15 56.80 -2.85
CA THR A 73 2.48 56.62 -4.15
C THR A 73 2.81 55.24 -4.71
N THR A 74 2.02 54.78 -5.67
CA THR A 74 2.21 53.47 -6.33
C THR A 74 3.57 53.40 -7.01
N ILE A 75 4.25 52.25 -6.87
CA ILE A 75 5.49 51.96 -7.62
C ILE A 75 5.14 51.72 -9.08
N ASP A 76 5.83 52.42 -9.98
CA ASP A 76 5.63 52.36 -11.43
C ASP A 76 6.66 51.45 -12.11
N GLU A 77 7.93 51.52 -11.68
CA GLU A 77 8.97 50.65 -12.21
C GLU A 77 10.08 50.31 -11.20
N TYR A 78 10.76 49.20 -11.47
CA TYR A 78 12.06 48.89 -10.87
C TYR A 78 13.15 49.09 -11.90
N VAL A 79 14.30 49.58 -11.47
CA VAL A 79 15.53 49.64 -12.26
C VAL A 79 16.57 48.73 -11.62
N LEU A 80 16.96 47.69 -12.33
CA LEU A 80 17.94 46.70 -11.89
C LEU A 80 19.25 46.92 -12.63
N GLU A 81 20.34 47.07 -11.88
CA GLU A 81 21.67 47.20 -12.42
C GLU A 81 22.60 46.08 -11.96
N ARG A 82 23.61 45.78 -12.78
CA ARG A 82 24.67 44.82 -12.51
C ARG A 82 26.05 45.40 -12.79
N ARG A 83 27.05 44.95 -12.05
CA ARG A 83 28.47 45.08 -12.40
C ARG A 83 29.25 43.80 -12.12
N LEU A 84 30.45 43.68 -12.68
CA LEU A 84 31.45 42.73 -12.20
C LEU A 84 31.84 43.11 -10.76
N TYR A 85 32.02 42.12 -9.89
CA TYR A 85 32.48 42.38 -8.53
C TYR A 85 33.83 43.11 -8.54
N GLY A 86 33.90 44.24 -7.83
CA GLY A 86 35.07 45.12 -7.80
C GLY A 86 35.18 46.13 -8.95
N ALA A 87 34.29 46.12 -9.95
CA ALA A 87 34.24 47.15 -10.98
C ALA A 87 33.65 48.47 -10.47
N THR A 88 33.97 49.59 -11.13
CA THR A 88 33.54 50.93 -10.69
C THR A 88 32.15 51.34 -11.21
N SER A 89 31.70 50.79 -12.34
CA SER A 89 30.47 51.21 -13.01
C SER A 89 29.43 50.09 -13.08
N PHE A 90 28.18 50.45 -12.80
CA PHE A 90 27.01 49.60 -12.99
C PHE A 90 26.43 49.78 -14.39
N THR A 91 25.77 48.73 -14.89
CA THR A 91 25.01 48.72 -16.14
C THR A 91 23.57 48.35 -15.85
N GLU A 92 22.60 49.10 -16.38
CA GLU A 92 21.18 48.73 -16.34
C GLU A 92 20.94 47.46 -17.16
N ILE A 93 20.40 46.44 -16.51
CA ILE A 93 20.11 45.14 -17.14
C ILE A 93 18.61 44.89 -17.29
N ALA A 94 17.78 45.59 -16.51
CA ALA A 94 16.33 45.52 -16.64
C ALA A 94 15.65 46.76 -16.07
N ARG A 95 14.49 47.10 -16.67
CA ARG A 95 13.61 48.17 -16.23
C ARG A 95 12.15 47.76 -16.39
N GLY A 96 11.32 48.11 -15.41
CA GLY A 96 9.86 47.96 -15.45
C GLY A 96 9.26 47.32 -14.19
N LEU A 97 7.94 47.41 -14.03
CA LEU A 97 7.25 46.89 -12.84
C LEU A 97 7.33 45.36 -12.71
N ALA A 98 7.30 44.66 -13.85
CA ALA A 98 7.15 43.20 -13.91
C ALA A 98 8.46 42.43 -14.15
N ILE A 99 9.63 43.07 -14.00
CA ILE A 99 10.92 42.45 -14.32
C ILE A 99 11.22 41.18 -13.50
N PHE A 100 10.68 41.06 -12.29
CA PHE A 100 10.85 39.87 -11.43
C PHE A 100 9.81 38.76 -11.69
N GLY A 101 8.83 39.01 -12.57
CA GLY A 101 7.78 38.03 -12.91
C GLY A 101 6.94 37.56 -11.72
N PRO A 102 6.13 36.49 -11.89
CA PRO A 102 5.27 35.95 -10.83
C PRO A 102 6.01 35.19 -9.74
N THR A 103 7.28 34.81 -9.98
CA THR A 103 8.13 34.08 -9.02
C THR A 103 9.01 35.00 -8.18
N ASN A 104 8.92 36.32 -8.35
CA ASN A 104 9.78 37.31 -7.71
C ASN A 104 11.29 37.09 -7.97
N VAL A 105 11.67 36.66 -9.18
CA VAL A 105 13.08 36.43 -9.57
C VAL A 105 13.33 36.96 -10.98
N TYR A 106 14.33 37.83 -11.13
CA TYR A 106 14.87 38.21 -12.44
C TYR A 106 15.94 37.21 -12.86
N THR A 107 15.85 36.69 -14.09
CA THR A 107 16.85 35.75 -14.65
C THR A 107 17.86 36.51 -15.49
N ASP A 108 19.06 36.69 -14.96
CA ASP A 108 20.15 37.34 -15.65
C ASP A 108 20.96 36.33 -16.46
N THR A 109 21.15 36.57 -17.76
CA THR A 109 21.74 35.61 -18.72
C THR A 109 22.94 36.21 -19.46
N GLY A 110 23.71 35.37 -20.15
CA GLY A 110 24.88 35.80 -20.93
C GLY A 110 26.07 36.22 -20.07
N LEU A 111 26.17 35.67 -18.85
CA LEU A 111 27.26 35.92 -17.91
C LEU A 111 28.49 35.05 -18.23
N THR A 112 29.65 35.47 -17.76
CA THR A 112 30.89 34.68 -17.81
C THR A 112 30.87 33.62 -16.70
N ALA A 113 31.38 32.42 -16.96
CA ALA A 113 31.50 31.37 -15.94
C ALA A 113 32.54 31.73 -14.85
N ASP A 114 32.38 31.14 -13.67
CA ASP A 114 33.23 31.37 -12.48
C ASP A 114 33.48 32.86 -12.17
N THR A 115 32.45 33.68 -12.31
CA THR A 115 32.55 35.14 -12.22
C THR A 115 31.55 35.68 -11.22
N GLN A 116 32.02 36.49 -10.28
CA GLN A 116 31.18 37.16 -9.30
C GLN A 116 30.63 38.47 -9.85
N TYR A 117 29.33 38.69 -9.65
CA TYR A 117 28.58 39.87 -10.03
C TYR A 117 27.93 40.51 -8.81
N GLU A 118 27.74 41.83 -8.89
CA GLU A 118 27.05 42.63 -7.91
C GLU A 118 25.83 43.30 -8.55
N TYR A 119 24.70 43.23 -7.85
CA TYR A 119 23.40 43.73 -8.28
C TYR A 119 22.89 44.78 -7.31
N ARG A 120 22.20 45.78 -7.83
CA ARG A 120 21.43 46.73 -7.02
C ARG A 120 20.14 47.09 -7.74
N CYS A 121 19.11 47.35 -6.97
CA CYS A 121 17.79 47.73 -7.51
C CYS A 121 17.32 49.00 -6.83
N LYS A 122 16.66 49.87 -7.58
CA LYS A 122 15.87 51.00 -7.05
C LYS A 122 14.45 50.92 -7.59
N ALA A 123 13.54 51.64 -6.94
CA ALA A 123 12.16 51.78 -7.38
C ALA A 123 11.89 53.22 -7.82
N VAL A 124 11.02 53.38 -8.80
CA VAL A 124 10.49 54.66 -9.25
C VAL A 124 8.98 54.61 -9.10
N ASP A 125 8.40 55.64 -8.49
CA ASP A 125 6.95 55.74 -8.35
C ASP A 125 6.28 56.47 -9.51
N THR A 126 4.94 56.43 -9.57
CA THR A 126 4.13 57.04 -10.64
C THR A 126 4.25 58.58 -10.75
N THR A 127 5.03 59.20 -9.85
CA THR A 127 5.36 60.63 -9.88
C THR A 127 6.84 60.88 -10.18
N GLU A 128 7.51 59.88 -10.76
CA GLU A 128 8.92 59.91 -11.22
C GLU A 128 9.96 60.10 -10.10
N ARG A 129 9.58 59.86 -8.84
CA ARG A 129 10.53 59.93 -7.72
C ARG A 129 11.21 58.58 -7.54
N GLU A 130 12.53 58.62 -7.39
CA GLU A 130 13.38 57.43 -7.27
C GLU A 130 13.75 57.15 -5.82
N SER A 131 13.72 55.89 -5.41
CA SER A 131 14.31 55.47 -4.14
C SER A 131 15.82 55.61 -4.15
N GLU A 132 16.45 55.55 -2.97
CA GLU A 132 17.85 55.16 -2.90
C GLU A 132 18.07 53.78 -3.53
N TRP A 133 19.31 53.48 -3.92
CA TRP A 133 19.68 52.12 -4.29
C TRP A 133 19.56 51.20 -3.08
N GLY A 134 18.94 50.02 -3.29
CA GLY A 134 18.94 48.96 -2.31
C GLY A 134 20.35 48.47 -1.98
N ALA A 135 20.48 47.75 -0.86
CA ALA A 135 21.73 47.10 -0.50
C ALA A 135 22.20 46.17 -1.64
N PRO A 136 23.51 46.13 -1.94
CA PRO A 136 24.01 45.30 -3.01
C PRO A 136 23.80 43.82 -2.70
N ALA A 137 23.35 43.07 -3.70
CA ALA A 137 23.26 41.62 -3.66
C ALA A 137 24.37 41.01 -4.54
N PHE A 138 24.95 39.90 -4.08
CA PHE A 138 26.11 39.29 -4.72
C PHE A 138 25.77 37.88 -5.18
N GLY A 139 26.20 37.51 -6.37
CA GLY A 139 26.08 36.16 -6.91
C GLY A 139 27.31 35.79 -7.72
N GLN A 140 27.67 34.51 -7.73
CA GLN A 140 28.78 33.99 -8.50
C GLN A 140 28.26 32.91 -9.45
N THR A 141 28.49 33.07 -10.75
CA THR A 141 28.34 31.97 -11.69
C THR A 141 29.40 30.93 -11.38
N THR A 142 29.11 29.66 -11.58
CA THR A 142 30.04 28.57 -11.28
C THR A 142 30.70 28.04 -12.55
N THR A 143 31.75 27.22 -12.40
CA THR A 143 32.34 26.46 -13.51
C THR A 143 31.44 25.31 -13.99
N ALA A 144 30.57 24.81 -13.11
CA ALA A 144 29.51 23.84 -13.39
C ALA A 144 28.36 24.07 -12.41
N VAL A 145 27.11 23.93 -12.85
CA VAL A 145 25.97 23.91 -11.92
C VAL A 145 25.55 22.47 -11.73
N GLU A 146 25.54 22.04 -10.47
CA GLU A 146 25.20 20.68 -10.10
C GLU A 146 23.72 20.40 -10.34
N ILE A 147 23.45 19.25 -10.94
CA ILE A 147 22.11 18.67 -11.02
C ILE A 147 22.09 17.47 -10.08
N TYR A 148 21.16 17.47 -9.14
CA TYR A 148 21.05 16.40 -8.15
C TYR A 148 20.19 15.25 -8.67
N ALA A 149 20.35 14.07 -8.05
CA ALA A 149 19.58 12.90 -8.41
C ALA A 149 18.09 13.07 -8.07
N PRO A 150 17.18 12.40 -8.81
CA PRO A 150 15.77 12.32 -8.45
C PRO A 150 15.56 11.69 -7.07
N ILE A 151 14.53 12.14 -6.35
CA ILE A 151 14.18 11.67 -4.99
C ILE A 151 12.86 10.91 -5.00
N ASN A 152 12.55 10.19 -3.92
CA ASN A 152 11.32 9.40 -3.76
C ASN A 152 11.06 8.43 -4.93
N VAL A 153 12.12 7.84 -5.47
CA VAL A 153 12.00 6.84 -6.53
C VAL A 153 11.27 5.62 -5.98
N SER A 154 10.33 5.08 -6.75
CA SER A 154 9.54 3.89 -6.42
C SER A 154 9.29 3.07 -7.68
N ALA A 155 9.17 1.76 -7.51
CA ALA A 155 8.76 0.85 -8.58
C ALA A 155 7.63 -0.03 -8.07
N VAL A 156 6.55 -0.15 -8.85
CA VAL A 156 5.37 -0.94 -8.52
C VAL A 156 4.97 -1.79 -9.72
N SER A 157 4.54 -3.02 -9.46
CA SER A 157 4.04 -3.90 -10.50
C SER A 157 2.71 -3.36 -11.05
N ILE A 158 2.53 -3.37 -12.37
CA ILE A 158 1.29 -2.98 -13.06
C ILE A 158 0.87 -4.09 -14.03
N SER A 159 -0.38 -4.07 -14.51
CA SER A 159 -0.81 -5.01 -15.55
C SER A 159 0.08 -4.85 -16.80
N GLY A 160 0.80 -5.91 -17.17
CA GLY A 160 1.70 -5.92 -18.33
C GLY A 160 3.07 -5.28 -18.12
N GLY A 161 3.50 -5.00 -16.87
CA GLY A 161 4.85 -4.46 -16.64
C GLY A 161 5.14 -3.94 -15.24
N ILE A 162 6.01 -2.94 -15.16
CA ILE A 162 6.38 -2.22 -13.93
C ILE A 162 6.23 -0.72 -14.18
N ARG A 163 5.58 -0.01 -13.26
CA ARG A 163 5.59 1.47 -13.22
C ARG A 163 6.68 1.95 -12.29
N VAL A 164 7.56 2.79 -12.79
CA VAL A 164 8.59 3.49 -12.03
C VAL A 164 8.20 4.96 -11.92
N SER A 165 8.22 5.51 -10.72
CA SER A 165 7.84 6.90 -10.43
C SER A 165 8.89 7.56 -9.56
N TRP A 166 9.12 8.86 -9.75
CA TRP A 166 10.07 9.65 -8.96
C TRP A 166 9.58 11.09 -8.79
N ASN A 167 10.26 11.86 -7.93
CA ASN A 167 10.11 13.30 -7.84
C ASN A 167 11.37 14.00 -8.41
N PRO A 168 11.22 15.22 -8.96
CA PRO A 168 12.37 16.06 -9.30
C PRO A 168 13.29 16.30 -8.09
N PRO A 169 14.57 16.64 -8.31
CA PRO A 169 15.48 17.01 -7.23
C PRO A 169 14.95 18.21 -6.44
N ALA A 170 15.20 18.23 -5.13
CA ALA A 170 14.73 19.30 -4.24
C ALA A 170 15.50 20.63 -4.41
N SER A 171 16.63 20.61 -5.12
CA SER A 171 17.52 21.75 -5.35
C SER A 171 18.36 21.53 -6.62
N GLY A 172 19.18 22.51 -7.00
CA GLY A 172 20.04 22.46 -8.19
C GLY A 172 19.30 22.77 -9.49
N LEU A 173 19.88 22.38 -10.62
CA LEU A 173 19.23 22.59 -11.94
C LEU A 173 17.91 21.83 -12.05
N THR A 174 16.87 22.52 -12.52
CA THR A 174 15.60 21.88 -12.88
C THR A 174 15.81 20.90 -14.04
N PRO A 175 15.52 19.60 -13.90
CA PRO A 175 15.73 18.65 -14.99
C PRO A 175 14.78 18.92 -16.15
N THR A 176 15.32 18.86 -17.37
CA THR A 176 14.54 18.88 -18.63
C THR A 176 14.10 17.48 -19.05
N SER A 177 14.81 16.45 -18.59
CA SER A 177 14.47 15.05 -18.81
C SER A 177 15.13 14.15 -17.76
N TYR A 178 14.75 12.88 -17.77
CA TYR A 178 15.24 11.84 -16.87
C TYR A 178 15.60 10.59 -17.66
N GLU A 179 16.81 10.07 -17.48
CA GLU A 179 17.20 8.78 -18.04
C GLU A 179 16.85 7.65 -17.07
N VAL A 180 16.07 6.68 -17.54
CA VAL A 180 15.71 5.49 -16.78
C VAL A 180 16.67 4.37 -17.16
N GLN A 181 17.41 3.86 -16.18
CA GLN A 181 18.28 2.69 -16.35
C GLN A 181 17.69 1.46 -15.68
N ARG A 182 17.92 0.28 -16.28
CA ARG A 182 17.43 -1.02 -15.80
C ARG A 182 18.54 -2.05 -15.81
N THR A 183 18.50 -2.98 -14.85
CA THR A 183 19.37 -4.17 -14.81
C THR A 183 18.58 -5.43 -14.42
N TYR A 184 19.23 -6.59 -14.59
CA TYR A 184 18.70 -7.92 -14.25
C TYR A 184 19.11 -8.39 -12.84
N ALA A 185 20.03 -7.69 -12.18
CA ALA A 185 20.47 -7.96 -10.81
C ALA A 185 21.05 -6.67 -10.20
N VAL A 186 21.03 -6.53 -8.87
CA VAL A 186 21.51 -5.32 -8.18
C VAL A 186 22.95 -4.93 -8.58
N ASP A 187 23.83 -5.93 -8.78
CA ASP A 187 25.23 -5.75 -9.22
C ASP A 187 25.43 -6.06 -10.71
N GLY A 188 24.35 -6.14 -11.48
CA GLY A 188 24.37 -6.46 -12.91
C GLY A 188 24.72 -5.27 -13.80
N ILE A 189 24.83 -5.53 -15.10
CA ILE A 189 25.07 -4.48 -16.11
C ILE A 189 23.80 -3.63 -16.28
N TRP A 190 23.93 -2.33 -16.04
CA TRP A 190 22.86 -1.35 -16.23
C TRP A 190 22.78 -0.90 -17.69
N SER A 191 21.57 -0.89 -18.23
CA SER A 191 21.28 -0.41 -19.59
C SER A 191 20.27 0.72 -19.54
N VAL A 192 20.45 1.73 -20.38
CA VAL A 192 19.45 2.79 -20.59
C VAL A 192 18.23 2.19 -21.27
N LYS A 193 17.05 2.37 -20.66
CA LYS A 193 15.78 1.93 -21.23
C LYS A 193 15.07 3.01 -22.01
N THR A 194 15.05 4.23 -21.46
CA THR A 194 14.40 5.37 -22.10
C THR A 194 14.87 6.67 -21.46
N THR A 195 14.52 7.78 -22.09
CA THR A 195 14.55 9.12 -21.52
C THR A 195 13.12 9.65 -21.43
N GLN A 196 12.73 10.22 -20.28
CA GLN A 196 11.40 10.75 -20.02
C GLN A 196 11.45 12.25 -19.75
N ALA A 197 10.51 13.02 -20.30
CA ALA A 197 10.29 14.41 -19.89
C ALA A 197 9.48 14.49 -18.58
N GLY A 198 8.60 13.53 -18.35
CA GLY A 198 7.80 13.40 -17.13
C GLY A 198 8.52 12.66 -16.01
N THR A 199 7.81 12.47 -14.88
CA THR A 199 8.36 11.86 -13.66
C THR A 199 7.87 10.43 -13.41
N THR A 200 7.36 9.77 -14.45
CA THR A 200 6.89 8.39 -14.42
C THR A 200 7.28 7.66 -15.71
N TYR A 201 7.45 6.34 -15.61
CA TYR A 201 7.70 5.45 -16.74
C TYR A 201 7.06 4.07 -16.51
N ASP A 202 6.30 3.59 -17.49
CA ASP A 202 5.78 2.22 -17.50
C ASP A 202 6.68 1.33 -18.37
N ASP A 203 7.47 0.47 -17.74
CA ASP A 203 8.26 -0.56 -18.41
C ASP A 203 7.38 -1.77 -18.71
N THR A 204 6.79 -1.77 -19.91
CA THR A 204 5.93 -2.85 -20.43
C THR A 204 6.72 -3.97 -21.11
N ASP A 205 8.05 -3.87 -21.21
CA ASP A 205 8.92 -4.89 -21.79
C ASP A 205 9.37 -5.93 -20.76
N VAL A 206 8.87 -5.85 -19.52
CA VAL A 206 9.24 -6.75 -18.44
C VAL A 206 8.32 -7.96 -18.46
N ALA A 207 8.90 -9.12 -18.75
CA ALA A 207 8.19 -10.39 -18.61
C ALA A 207 7.68 -10.59 -17.17
N ALA A 208 6.53 -11.24 -17.05
CA ALA A 208 5.90 -11.57 -15.78
C ALA A 208 6.88 -12.26 -14.82
N VAL A 209 6.81 -11.93 -13.53
CA VAL A 209 7.58 -12.61 -12.46
C VAL A 209 9.11 -12.42 -12.59
N VAL A 210 9.56 -11.48 -13.43
CA VAL A 210 10.98 -11.13 -13.54
C VAL A 210 11.27 -9.88 -12.73
N SER A 211 12.11 -10.01 -11.69
CA SER A 211 12.62 -8.86 -10.94
C SER A 211 13.46 -7.96 -11.84
N LYS A 212 13.25 -6.65 -11.70
CA LYS A 212 14.04 -5.60 -12.34
C LYS A 212 14.38 -4.54 -11.32
N TRP A 213 15.61 -4.05 -11.44
CA TRP A 213 16.11 -2.93 -10.65
C TRP A 213 16.21 -1.71 -11.55
N TYR A 214 15.80 -0.57 -11.02
CA TYR A 214 15.77 0.71 -11.71
C TYR A 214 16.54 1.76 -10.92
N ARG A 215 17.20 2.66 -11.66
CA ARG A 215 17.77 3.91 -11.13
C ARG A 215 17.61 5.00 -12.17
N ILE A 216 17.48 6.23 -11.71
CA ILE A 216 17.14 7.37 -12.56
C ILE A 216 18.27 8.40 -12.49
N VAL A 217 18.59 9.02 -13.63
CA VAL A 217 19.51 10.16 -13.75
C VAL A 217 18.73 11.37 -14.24
N ALA A 218 18.82 12.50 -13.55
CA ALA A 218 18.25 13.76 -13.99
C ALA A 218 19.18 14.45 -15.00
N ILE A 219 18.60 15.06 -16.04
CA ILE A 219 19.33 15.68 -17.16
C ILE A 219 18.82 17.09 -17.42
N ASN A 220 19.73 18.06 -17.48
CA ASN A 220 19.48 19.41 -17.98
C ASN A 220 20.61 19.81 -18.95
N GLY A 221 20.30 19.81 -20.26
CA GLY A 221 21.29 20.05 -21.31
C GLY A 221 22.39 18.98 -21.30
N SER A 222 23.64 19.40 -21.15
CA SER A 222 24.79 18.50 -21.01
C SER A 222 25.04 18.02 -19.58
N ASN A 223 24.36 18.60 -18.58
CA ASN A 223 24.55 18.23 -17.17
C ASN A 223 23.72 16.98 -16.82
N ARG A 224 24.35 16.07 -16.09
CA ARG A 224 23.77 14.80 -15.65
C ARG A 224 24.03 14.61 -14.17
N SER A 225 23.02 14.15 -13.44
CA SER A 225 23.14 13.92 -11.99
C SER A 225 23.88 12.63 -11.69
N GLU A 226 24.22 12.45 -10.41
CA GLU A 226 24.42 11.12 -9.84
C GLU A 226 23.16 10.24 -9.99
N TYR A 227 23.32 8.93 -9.78
CA TYR A 227 22.19 8.00 -9.80
C TYR A 227 21.29 8.20 -8.58
N SER A 228 19.97 8.05 -8.78
CA SER A 228 19.04 7.90 -7.66
C SER A 228 19.32 6.64 -6.82
N SER A 229 18.61 6.51 -5.70
CA SER A 229 18.49 5.20 -5.04
C SER A 229 17.95 4.15 -6.03
N VAL A 230 18.44 2.92 -5.86
CA VAL A 230 17.99 1.77 -6.65
C VAL A 230 16.68 1.25 -6.06
N VAL A 231 15.68 1.05 -6.92
CA VAL A 231 14.39 0.44 -6.56
C VAL A 231 14.17 -0.86 -7.32
N THR A 232 13.39 -1.77 -6.77
CA THR A 232 13.09 -3.06 -7.38
C THR A 232 11.58 -3.30 -7.45
N ALA A 233 11.15 -3.95 -8.52
CA ALA A 233 9.81 -4.50 -8.67
C ALA A 233 9.85 -5.72 -9.60
N ILE A 234 8.75 -6.45 -9.65
CA ILE A 234 8.62 -7.68 -10.44
C ILE A 234 7.66 -7.41 -11.60
N GLY A 235 8.00 -7.85 -12.81
CA GLY A 235 7.14 -7.69 -13.99
C GLY A 235 5.74 -8.21 -13.75
N GLY A 236 4.72 -7.36 -13.93
CA GLY A 236 3.33 -7.79 -13.88
C GLY A 236 2.95 -8.46 -15.20
N GLY A 237 2.62 -9.75 -15.17
CA GLY A 237 2.17 -10.46 -16.35
C GLY A 237 0.74 -10.11 -16.74
N SER A 238 0.51 -9.86 -18.03
CA SER A 238 -0.79 -10.17 -18.64
C SER A 238 -0.90 -11.69 -18.69
N SER A 239 -1.76 -12.26 -17.82
CA SER A 239 -1.97 -13.69 -17.59
C SER A 239 -0.73 -14.54 -17.22
N SER A 240 -0.25 -14.35 -15.99
CA SER A 240 0.02 -15.50 -15.12
C SER A 240 -0.73 -15.21 -13.83
N SER A 241 -1.90 -15.82 -13.62
CA SER A 241 -2.65 -15.60 -12.38
C SER A 241 -1.73 -15.93 -11.20
N ALA A 242 -1.27 -14.90 -10.49
CA ALA A 242 -0.95 -15.06 -9.08
C ALA A 242 -2.07 -15.90 -8.46
N ARG A 243 -1.76 -16.86 -7.59
CA ARG A 243 -2.84 -17.62 -6.95
C ARG A 243 -3.87 -16.63 -6.42
N ASN A 244 -5.15 -16.88 -6.65
CA ASN A 244 -6.21 -16.01 -6.16
C ASN A 244 -6.01 -15.86 -4.65
N TRP A 245 -5.70 -14.64 -4.23
CA TRP A 245 -5.10 -14.36 -2.92
C TRP A 245 -5.31 -12.89 -2.54
N ALA A 246 -6.14 -12.69 -1.54
CA ALA A 246 -6.36 -11.43 -0.83
C ALA A 246 -6.26 -11.69 0.69
N PRO A 247 -5.09 -11.50 1.31
CA PRO A 247 -4.92 -11.66 2.75
C PRO A 247 -5.78 -10.63 3.49
N GLY A 248 -6.15 -10.96 4.72
CA GLY A 248 -7.02 -10.13 5.53
C GLY A 248 -8.15 -10.91 6.19
N HIS A 249 -9.22 -10.20 6.50
CA HIS A 249 -10.28 -10.68 7.36
C HIS A 249 -11.45 -11.20 6.53
N GLY A 250 -12.04 -12.30 6.97
CA GLY A 250 -13.27 -12.85 6.40
C GLY A 250 -14.23 -13.32 7.47
N VAL A 251 -15.35 -13.89 7.05
CA VAL A 251 -16.33 -14.49 7.96
C VAL A 251 -16.46 -15.97 7.69
N LYS A 252 -16.50 -16.79 8.74
CA LYS A 252 -16.98 -18.16 8.65
C LYS A 252 -18.49 -18.17 8.76
N VAL A 253 -19.14 -18.53 7.66
CA VAL A 253 -20.59 -18.74 7.64
C VAL A 253 -20.82 -20.09 8.34
N LYS A 254 -21.24 -20.03 9.62
CA LYS A 254 -21.58 -21.24 10.38
C LYS A 254 -22.81 -21.85 9.74
N ASP A 255 -22.63 -22.88 8.93
CA ASP A 255 -23.47 -24.07 8.79
C ASP A 255 -22.98 -24.82 7.54
N ASP A 256 -22.91 -26.15 7.64
CA ASP A 256 -22.66 -27.03 6.51
C ASP A 256 -23.73 -26.76 5.44
N VAL A 257 -23.34 -26.08 4.35
CA VAL A 257 -24.15 -25.94 3.14
C VAL A 257 -24.57 -27.36 2.74
N GLY A 258 -25.84 -27.69 2.99
CA GLY A 258 -26.41 -28.99 2.69
C GLY A 258 -26.89 -29.85 3.88
N GLU A 259 -26.89 -29.36 5.12
CA GLU A 259 -27.40 -30.11 6.28
C GLU A 259 -28.93 -30.14 6.47
N SER A 260 -29.69 -29.19 5.90
CA SER A 260 -31.16 -29.28 5.91
C SER A 260 -31.80 -28.46 4.76
N THR A 261 -33.11 -28.65 4.57
CA THR A 261 -34.00 -28.20 3.47
C THR A 261 -33.95 -26.69 3.15
N ALA A 262 -34.76 -26.25 2.16
CA ALA A 262 -34.86 -24.87 1.62
C ALA A 262 -34.87 -23.70 2.63
N ALA A 263 -35.04 -23.94 3.93
CA ALA A 263 -34.83 -22.97 5.02
C ALA A 263 -33.36 -22.48 5.15
N THR A 264 -32.36 -23.20 4.62
CA THR A 264 -30.94 -22.83 4.70
C THR A 264 -30.48 -21.76 3.71
N ILE A 265 -31.16 -21.58 2.56
CA ILE A 265 -30.79 -20.53 1.58
C ILE A 265 -31.12 -19.14 2.14
N ALA A 266 -32.26 -18.98 2.81
CA ALA A 266 -32.65 -17.72 3.46
C ALA A 266 -31.73 -17.38 4.66
N ASP A 267 -31.26 -18.40 5.38
CA ASP A 267 -30.30 -18.25 6.49
C ASP A 267 -28.87 -17.96 5.98
N GLN A 268 -28.45 -18.57 4.87
CA GLN A 268 -27.22 -18.20 4.13
C GLN A 268 -27.29 -16.76 3.64
N GLN A 269 -28.39 -16.36 2.99
CA GLN A 269 -28.62 -14.98 2.55
C GLN A 269 -28.62 -14.00 3.73
N SER A 270 -29.22 -14.34 4.88
CA SER A 270 -29.18 -13.52 6.10
C SER A 270 -27.76 -13.37 6.67
N LYS A 271 -26.91 -14.40 6.55
CA LYS A 271 -25.50 -14.37 6.98
C LYS A 271 -24.61 -13.57 6.02
N PHE A 272 -24.84 -13.67 4.71
CA PHE A 272 -24.23 -12.79 3.71
C PHE A 272 -24.68 -11.33 3.89
N SER A 273 -25.94 -11.07 4.28
CA SER A 273 -26.38 -9.71 4.67
C SER A 273 -25.57 -9.14 5.83
N LYS A 274 -25.14 -9.97 6.79
CA LYS A 274 -24.25 -9.52 7.88
C LYS A 274 -22.85 -9.12 7.44
N MET A 275 -22.38 -9.61 6.28
CA MET A 275 -21.15 -9.11 5.65
C MET A 275 -21.31 -7.68 5.11
N THR A 276 -22.52 -7.27 4.74
CA THR A 276 -22.79 -5.88 4.35
C THR A 276 -22.74 -4.93 5.55
N GLU A 277 -23.01 -5.43 6.76
CA GLU A 277 -22.89 -4.66 8.00
C GLU A 277 -21.41 -4.42 8.40
N LEU A 278 -20.51 -5.31 7.98
CA LEU A 278 -19.06 -5.34 8.29
C LEU A 278 -18.23 -5.13 7.00
N GLY A 279 -18.30 -3.92 6.44
CA GLY A 279 -17.76 -3.56 5.12
C GLY A 279 -16.29 -3.93 4.86
N ASP A 280 -15.48 -4.06 5.92
CA ASP A 280 -14.04 -4.34 5.86
C ASP A 280 -13.68 -5.83 5.64
N LEU A 281 -14.65 -6.75 5.70
CA LEU A 281 -14.38 -8.17 5.43
C LEU A 281 -14.20 -8.41 3.94
N GLY A 282 -13.13 -9.08 3.52
CA GLY A 282 -12.82 -9.33 2.10
C GLY A 282 -13.50 -10.57 1.50
N TRP A 283 -13.88 -11.54 2.35
CA TRP A 283 -14.34 -12.85 1.91
C TRP A 283 -15.23 -13.57 2.94
N ALA A 284 -15.96 -14.58 2.47
CA ALA A 284 -16.76 -15.49 3.28
C ALA A 284 -16.27 -16.94 3.12
N GLU A 285 -15.96 -17.62 4.20
CA GLU A 285 -15.72 -19.06 4.19
C GLU A 285 -17.05 -19.81 4.26
N CYS A 286 -17.28 -20.65 3.25
CA CYS A 286 -18.45 -21.49 3.11
C CYS A 286 -18.04 -22.96 3.20
N ARG A 287 -18.72 -23.72 4.03
CA ARG A 287 -18.50 -25.17 4.15
C ARG A 287 -19.52 -25.92 3.33
N VAL A 288 -19.07 -26.74 2.37
CA VAL A 288 -19.93 -27.54 1.49
C VAL A 288 -19.58 -29.02 1.66
N ARG A 289 -20.57 -29.88 1.89
CA ARG A 289 -20.29 -31.32 2.02
C ARG A 289 -19.91 -31.94 0.67
N TRP A 290 -18.97 -32.87 0.67
CA TRP A 290 -18.45 -33.51 -0.56
C TRP A 290 -19.55 -34.10 -1.44
N GLY A 291 -20.52 -34.80 -0.85
CA GLY A 291 -21.66 -35.41 -1.56
C GLY A 291 -22.63 -34.42 -2.21
N ARG A 292 -22.55 -33.11 -1.88
CA ARG A 292 -23.29 -32.07 -2.59
C ARG A 292 -22.64 -31.72 -3.93
N LEU A 293 -21.31 -31.77 -3.99
CA LEU A 293 -20.55 -31.45 -5.19
C LEU A 293 -20.25 -32.68 -6.04
N ASN A 294 -20.30 -33.87 -5.44
CA ASN A 294 -20.13 -35.15 -6.11
C ASN A 294 -21.27 -36.09 -5.72
N THR A 295 -22.24 -36.27 -6.61
CA THR A 295 -23.52 -36.94 -6.30
C THR A 295 -23.38 -38.46 -6.26
N THR A 296 -22.73 -39.04 -7.27
CA THR A 296 -22.41 -40.46 -7.37
C THR A 296 -21.27 -40.66 -8.36
N GLY A 297 -20.42 -41.66 -8.18
CA GLY A 297 -19.39 -41.96 -9.19
C GLY A 297 -18.52 -40.75 -9.51
N SER A 298 -18.38 -40.47 -10.79
CA SER A 298 -17.73 -39.27 -11.35
C SER A 298 -18.74 -38.19 -11.80
N THR A 299 -19.94 -38.20 -11.24
CA THR A 299 -20.98 -37.19 -11.51
C THR A 299 -20.88 -36.06 -10.48
N TYR A 300 -20.78 -34.83 -10.98
CA TYR A 300 -20.59 -33.62 -10.17
C TYR A 300 -21.76 -32.65 -10.34
N ASP A 301 -22.13 -31.97 -9.26
CA ASP A 301 -23.15 -30.91 -9.24
C ASP A 301 -22.55 -29.65 -8.62
N TRP A 302 -22.26 -28.66 -9.46
CA TRP A 302 -21.61 -27.42 -9.04
C TRP A 302 -22.60 -26.32 -8.66
N ALA A 303 -23.90 -26.50 -8.93
CA ALA A 303 -24.91 -25.46 -8.71
C ALA A 303 -24.94 -24.94 -7.24
N PRO A 304 -24.78 -25.79 -6.20
CA PRO A 304 -24.71 -25.31 -4.83
C PRO A 304 -23.50 -24.41 -4.55
N LEU A 305 -22.36 -24.66 -5.20
CA LEU A 305 -21.18 -23.80 -5.08
C LEU A 305 -21.38 -22.50 -5.85
N GLU A 306 -21.87 -22.59 -7.09
CA GLU A 306 -22.09 -21.45 -7.96
C GLU A 306 -23.02 -20.41 -7.32
N SER A 307 -24.11 -20.86 -6.71
CA SER A 307 -25.04 -19.98 -6.00
C SER A 307 -24.37 -19.20 -4.85
N ASN A 308 -23.41 -19.81 -4.13
CA ASN A 308 -22.66 -19.11 -3.08
C ASN A 308 -21.65 -18.12 -3.65
N LEU A 309 -21.00 -18.48 -4.77
CA LEU A 309 -20.06 -17.60 -5.46
C LEU A 309 -20.78 -16.36 -6.00
N GLU A 310 -21.95 -16.53 -6.64
CA GLU A 310 -22.78 -15.42 -7.11
C GLU A 310 -23.25 -14.52 -5.96
N ALA A 311 -23.72 -15.11 -4.86
CA ALA A 311 -24.18 -14.36 -3.69
C ALA A 311 -23.07 -13.52 -3.05
N ALA A 312 -21.87 -14.08 -2.87
CA ALA A 312 -20.73 -13.34 -2.33
C ALA A 312 -20.23 -12.27 -3.31
N ASN A 313 -20.15 -12.60 -4.60
CA ASN A 313 -19.69 -11.68 -5.63
C ASN A 313 -20.63 -10.48 -5.83
N ALA A 314 -21.94 -10.67 -5.67
CA ALA A 314 -22.91 -9.57 -5.66
C ALA A 314 -22.66 -8.56 -4.53
N LEU A 315 -21.95 -8.95 -3.48
CA LEU A 315 -21.50 -8.09 -2.37
C LEU A 315 -20.07 -7.58 -2.54
N GLY A 316 -19.41 -7.89 -3.68
CA GLY A 316 -18.01 -7.58 -3.94
C GLY A 316 -17.03 -8.40 -3.09
N LYS A 317 -17.42 -9.61 -2.65
CA LYS A 317 -16.65 -10.45 -1.74
C LYS A 317 -16.28 -11.78 -2.40
N LYS A 318 -15.15 -12.36 -1.98
CA LYS A 318 -14.68 -13.68 -2.41
C LYS A 318 -15.17 -14.80 -1.48
N VAL A 319 -14.99 -16.06 -1.87
CA VAL A 319 -15.40 -17.24 -1.10
C VAL A 319 -14.21 -18.13 -0.77
N GLY A 320 -14.00 -18.44 0.51
CA GLY A 320 -13.18 -19.58 0.93
C GLY A 320 -14.03 -20.85 0.91
N VAL A 321 -13.64 -21.88 0.16
CA VAL A 321 -14.45 -23.10 0.01
C VAL A 321 -13.90 -24.21 0.89
N HIS A 322 -14.67 -24.64 1.88
CA HIS A 322 -14.34 -25.79 2.74
C HIS A 322 -15.14 -27.03 2.30
N VAL A 323 -14.49 -27.95 1.59
CA VAL A 323 -15.12 -29.22 1.18
C VAL A 323 -15.06 -30.23 2.33
N ALA A 324 -16.21 -30.55 2.90
CA ALA A 324 -16.30 -31.39 4.09
C ALA A 324 -16.59 -32.86 3.77
N TYR A 325 -15.72 -33.75 4.26
CA TYR A 325 -15.96 -35.21 4.35
C TYR A 325 -16.20 -35.66 5.80
N LYS A 326 -16.42 -34.69 6.69
CA LYS A 326 -16.79 -34.86 8.10
C LYS A 326 -18.00 -34.00 8.42
N SER A 327 -18.81 -34.43 9.36
CA SER A 327 -19.92 -33.64 9.88
C SER A 327 -20.15 -33.92 11.37
N PHE A 328 -20.69 -32.90 12.05
CA PHE A 328 -21.17 -32.97 13.43
C PHE A 328 -22.70 -33.20 13.52
N ALA A 329 -23.36 -33.45 12.40
CA ALA A 329 -24.79 -33.73 12.37
C ALA A 329 -25.08 -35.21 12.60
N ASN A 330 -26.28 -35.47 13.08
CA ASN A 330 -26.85 -36.81 13.21
C ASN A 330 -27.26 -37.34 11.83
N GLY A 331 -26.29 -37.76 11.00
CA GLY A 331 -26.53 -38.46 9.74
C GLY A 331 -25.45 -38.27 8.69
N THR A 332 -25.54 -39.03 7.60
CA THR A 332 -24.56 -39.06 6.50
C THR A 332 -25.03 -38.34 5.23
N ALA A 333 -26.16 -37.64 5.29
CA ALA A 333 -26.77 -36.99 4.12
C ALA A 333 -25.75 -36.09 3.40
N PHE A 334 -25.46 -36.37 2.11
CA PHE A 334 -24.49 -35.59 1.33
C PHE A 334 -23.06 -35.53 1.91
N LEU A 335 -22.72 -36.30 2.95
CA LEU A 335 -21.36 -36.33 3.51
C LEU A 335 -20.32 -36.75 2.46
N CYS A 336 -20.75 -37.63 1.56
CA CYS A 336 -19.99 -38.20 0.46
C CYS A 336 -20.96 -38.56 -0.68
N PRO A 337 -20.44 -38.92 -1.86
CA PRO A 337 -21.23 -39.50 -2.94
C PRO A 337 -22.12 -40.63 -2.44
N SER A 338 -23.33 -40.72 -3.00
CA SER A 338 -24.36 -41.67 -2.56
C SER A 338 -23.87 -43.13 -2.57
N ASP A 339 -23.02 -43.50 -3.52
CA ASP A 339 -22.37 -44.82 -3.65
C ASP A 339 -21.35 -45.13 -2.53
N LEU A 340 -20.90 -44.12 -1.77
CA LEU A 340 -19.94 -44.27 -0.68
C LEU A 340 -20.59 -44.20 0.71
N THR A 341 -21.89 -43.90 0.82
CA THR A 341 -22.58 -43.65 2.10
C THR A 341 -22.39 -44.78 3.12
N ALA A 342 -22.39 -46.03 2.67
CA ALA A 342 -22.22 -47.20 3.53
C ALA A 342 -20.82 -47.32 4.16
N THR A 343 -19.83 -46.56 3.66
CA THR A 343 -18.46 -46.57 4.17
C THR A 343 -18.21 -45.54 5.28
N ALA A 344 -19.16 -44.63 5.52
CA ALA A 344 -19.04 -43.60 6.54
C ALA A 344 -18.92 -44.21 7.95
N ILE A 345 -18.08 -43.61 8.78
CA ILE A 345 -17.79 -44.07 10.14
C ILE A 345 -18.35 -43.05 11.15
N ALA A 346 -19.08 -43.55 12.14
CA ALA A 346 -19.57 -42.72 13.24
C ALA A 346 -18.41 -42.20 14.11
N THR A 347 -18.51 -40.95 14.52
CA THR A 347 -17.59 -40.25 15.42
C THR A 347 -18.30 -39.89 16.72
N GLY A 348 -17.57 -39.33 17.69
CA GLY A 348 -18.14 -38.93 19.00
C GLY A 348 -19.34 -37.97 18.90
N SER A 349 -19.46 -37.26 17.78
CA SER A 349 -20.46 -36.21 17.58
C SER A 349 -20.96 -36.12 16.13
N GLY A 350 -20.81 -37.18 15.32
CA GLY A 350 -21.27 -37.18 13.92
C GLY A 350 -20.68 -38.29 13.07
N TYR A 351 -20.20 -37.96 11.87
CA TYR A 351 -19.68 -38.93 10.89
C TYR A 351 -18.45 -38.42 10.14
N THR A 352 -17.57 -39.35 9.74
CA THR A 352 -16.39 -39.10 8.88
C THR A 352 -16.28 -40.15 7.80
N MET A 353 -15.74 -39.78 6.65
CA MET A 353 -15.25 -40.76 5.68
C MET A 353 -13.90 -41.36 6.14
N PRO A 354 -13.66 -42.67 5.90
CA PRO A 354 -12.45 -43.36 6.29
C PRO A 354 -11.29 -43.02 5.33
N MET A 355 -10.76 -41.80 5.43
CA MET A 355 -9.76 -41.26 4.50
C MET A 355 -8.39 -41.94 4.58
N TRP A 356 -8.16 -42.80 5.58
CA TRP A 356 -6.96 -43.65 5.64
C TRP A 356 -7.00 -44.83 4.64
N ARG A 357 -8.19 -45.14 4.09
CA ARG A 357 -8.36 -46.17 3.06
C ARG A 357 -8.08 -45.57 1.69
N ALA A 358 -7.14 -46.18 0.95
CA ALA A 358 -6.72 -45.70 -0.37
C ALA A 358 -7.91 -45.52 -1.32
N ALA A 359 -8.82 -46.49 -1.41
CA ALA A 359 -10.00 -46.39 -2.29
C ALA A 359 -10.89 -45.18 -1.99
N THR A 360 -11.11 -44.84 -0.71
CA THR A 360 -11.87 -43.65 -0.33
C THR A 360 -11.11 -42.37 -0.69
N MET A 361 -9.80 -42.34 -0.43
CA MET A 361 -8.96 -41.19 -0.76
C MET A 361 -8.86 -40.97 -2.28
N ASP A 362 -8.73 -42.04 -3.07
CA ASP A 362 -8.66 -41.98 -4.53
C ASP A 362 -9.94 -41.35 -5.11
N ARG A 363 -11.10 -41.70 -4.56
CA ARG A 363 -12.37 -41.09 -4.94
C ARG A 363 -12.43 -39.60 -4.60
N PHE A 364 -11.88 -39.20 -3.46
CA PHE A 364 -11.82 -37.78 -3.09
C PHE A 364 -10.80 -37.00 -3.93
N ILE A 365 -9.63 -37.59 -4.24
CA ILE A 365 -8.63 -37.01 -5.13
C ILE A 365 -9.21 -36.82 -6.54
N ALA A 366 -9.92 -37.81 -7.09
CA ALA A 366 -10.60 -37.68 -8.38
C ALA A 366 -11.61 -36.53 -8.38
N PHE A 367 -12.35 -36.35 -7.28
CA PHE A 367 -13.19 -35.17 -7.09
C PHE A 367 -12.38 -33.87 -7.08
N TRP A 368 -11.25 -33.80 -6.36
CA TRP A 368 -10.40 -32.60 -6.32
C TRP A 368 -9.83 -32.23 -7.70
N GLN A 369 -9.49 -33.23 -8.52
CA GLN A 369 -9.07 -33.02 -9.91
C GLN A 369 -10.19 -32.41 -10.75
N ALA A 370 -11.42 -32.94 -10.65
CA ALA A 370 -12.57 -32.39 -11.34
C ALA A 370 -12.95 -30.99 -10.83
N PHE A 371 -12.84 -30.76 -9.52
CA PHE A 371 -13.09 -29.48 -8.89
C PHE A 371 -12.08 -28.42 -9.37
N GLY A 372 -10.80 -28.77 -9.39
CA GLY A 372 -9.75 -27.92 -9.95
C GLY A 372 -9.97 -27.62 -11.44
N ALA A 373 -10.32 -28.63 -12.24
CA ALA A 373 -10.62 -28.43 -13.65
C ALA A 373 -11.81 -27.47 -13.90
N ALA A 374 -12.79 -27.45 -12.99
CA ALA A 374 -13.96 -26.58 -13.09
C ALA A 374 -13.71 -25.14 -12.57
N TYR A 375 -12.89 -24.99 -11.53
CA TYR A 375 -12.85 -23.74 -10.74
C TYR A 375 -11.45 -23.17 -10.49
N ASN A 376 -10.37 -23.83 -10.91
CA ASN A 376 -9.04 -23.25 -10.79
C ASN A 376 -8.92 -21.98 -11.65
N GLY A 377 -8.55 -20.87 -11.03
CA GLY A 377 -8.50 -19.56 -11.67
C GLY A 377 -9.82 -18.77 -11.65
N ASP A 378 -10.85 -19.28 -10.96
CA ASP A 378 -12.03 -18.47 -10.63
C ASP A 378 -11.66 -17.42 -9.57
N ASP A 379 -11.66 -16.16 -9.98
CA ASP A 379 -11.29 -15.02 -9.15
C ASP A 379 -12.26 -14.77 -7.97
N ARG A 380 -13.42 -15.44 -7.97
CA ARG A 380 -14.36 -15.44 -6.84
C ARG A 380 -13.90 -16.36 -5.69
N ILE A 381 -13.00 -17.32 -5.93
CA ILE A 381 -12.55 -18.29 -4.91
C ILE A 381 -11.24 -17.86 -4.25
N GLN A 382 -11.33 -17.43 -3.00
CA GLN A 382 -10.20 -16.95 -2.21
C GLN A 382 -9.20 -18.05 -1.84
N PHE A 383 -9.70 -19.20 -1.38
CA PHE A 383 -8.91 -20.38 -1.07
C PHE A 383 -9.82 -21.59 -1.06
N VAL A 384 -9.24 -22.78 -1.12
CA VAL A 384 -9.94 -24.05 -1.00
C VAL A 384 -9.31 -24.87 0.13
N THR A 385 -10.13 -25.55 0.92
CA THR A 385 -9.69 -26.37 2.05
C THR A 385 -10.60 -27.59 2.21
N PHE A 386 -10.19 -28.53 3.03
CA PHE A 386 -10.93 -29.74 3.35
C PHE A 386 -11.00 -29.97 4.86
N SER A 387 -11.68 -31.03 5.30
CA SER A 387 -11.81 -31.35 6.72
C SER A 387 -10.45 -31.56 7.40
N GLU A 388 -10.35 -31.16 8.66
CA GLU A 388 -9.13 -31.23 9.48
C GLU A 388 -8.49 -32.62 9.55
N SER A 389 -7.20 -32.70 9.88
CA SER A 389 -6.46 -33.96 10.00
C SER A 389 -6.93 -34.88 11.13
N ALA A 390 -7.67 -34.36 12.12
CA ALA A 390 -8.13 -35.13 13.28
C ALA A 390 -9.13 -36.22 12.88
N ALA A 391 -8.85 -37.50 13.09
CA ALA A 391 -9.76 -38.58 12.66
C ALA A 391 -11.11 -38.59 13.44
N SER A 392 -11.14 -38.03 14.66
CA SER A 392 -12.32 -37.93 15.53
C SER A 392 -13.03 -39.26 15.81
N LEU A 393 -12.30 -40.37 15.75
CA LEU A 393 -12.82 -41.72 15.94
C LEU A 393 -13.12 -42.00 17.42
N ILE A 394 -14.12 -42.82 17.67
CA ILE A 394 -14.44 -43.38 18.99
C ILE A 394 -13.72 -44.72 19.15
N GLN A 395 -13.24 -45.01 20.36
CA GLN A 395 -12.67 -46.32 20.68
C GLN A 395 -13.76 -47.41 20.82
N PRO A 396 -13.53 -48.66 20.38
CA PRO A 396 -12.32 -49.13 19.70
C PRO A 396 -12.24 -48.61 18.27
N PHE A 397 -11.04 -48.19 17.85
CA PHE A 397 -10.83 -47.76 16.47
C PHE A 397 -11.05 -48.91 15.47
N PRO A 398 -11.43 -48.62 14.21
CA PRO A 398 -11.43 -49.62 13.14
C PRO A 398 -10.08 -50.33 13.06
N ALA A 399 -10.10 -51.65 12.87
CA ALA A 399 -8.89 -52.48 12.90
C ALA A 399 -7.85 -52.08 11.83
N ASP A 400 -8.30 -51.48 10.74
CA ASP A 400 -7.48 -51.01 9.62
C ASP A 400 -7.02 -49.55 9.76
N TYR A 401 -7.34 -48.87 10.87
CA TYR A 401 -6.97 -47.49 11.11
C TYR A 401 -5.59 -47.37 11.79
N SER A 402 -4.76 -46.47 11.27
CA SER A 402 -3.63 -45.90 12.00
C SER A 402 -3.47 -44.41 11.65
N ARG A 403 -2.86 -43.64 12.55
CA ARG A 403 -2.56 -42.22 12.29
C ARG A 403 -1.64 -42.05 11.10
N SER A 404 -0.60 -42.89 10.99
CA SER A 404 0.35 -42.87 9.88
C SER A 404 -0.30 -43.24 8.54
N ALA A 405 -1.27 -44.17 8.53
CA ALA A 405 -2.03 -44.47 7.32
C ALA A 405 -2.88 -43.27 6.87
N LEU A 406 -3.54 -42.58 7.80
CA LEU A 406 -4.26 -41.33 7.50
C LEU A 406 -3.30 -40.23 7.01
N ALA A 407 -2.17 -40.03 7.69
CA ALA A 407 -1.19 -39.02 7.32
C ALA A 407 -0.61 -39.27 5.92
N ALA A 408 -0.30 -40.52 5.57
CA ALA A 408 0.16 -40.89 4.23
C ALA A 408 -0.89 -40.52 3.15
N GLN A 409 -2.17 -40.75 3.42
CA GLN A 409 -3.24 -40.38 2.50
C GLN A 409 -3.43 -38.86 2.41
N LEU A 410 -3.34 -38.14 3.52
CA LEU A 410 -3.42 -36.67 3.52
C LEU A 410 -2.27 -36.04 2.71
N LYS A 411 -1.05 -36.59 2.79
CA LYS A 411 0.07 -36.16 1.95
C LYS A 411 -0.23 -36.32 0.45
N ARG A 412 -0.84 -37.46 0.06
CA ARG A 412 -1.31 -37.67 -1.33
C ARG A 412 -2.34 -36.61 -1.74
N LEU A 413 -3.29 -36.29 -0.85
CA LEU A 413 -4.31 -35.27 -1.08
C LEU A 413 -3.69 -33.88 -1.24
N TYR A 414 -2.73 -33.49 -0.40
CA TYR A 414 -2.10 -32.16 -0.46
C TYR A 414 -1.41 -31.95 -1.81
N THR A 415 -0.67 -32.97 -2.26
CA THR A 415 -0.05 -32.97 -3.59
C THR A 415 -1.11 -32.86 -4.69
N ALA A 416 -2.07 -33.77 -4.73
CA ALA A 416 -3.05 -33.80 -5.82
C ALA A 416 -3.97 -32.57 -5.85
N ALA A 417 -4.36 -32.04 -4.69
CA ALA A 417 -5.17 -30.84 -4.61
C ALA A 417 -4.38 -29.60 -5.04
N SER A 418 -3.11 -29.48 -4.63
CA SER A 418 -2.24 -28.38 -5.07
C SER A 418 -2.00 -28.42 -6.58
N ASP A 419 -1.76 -29.62 -7.13
CA ASP A 419 -1.62 -29.81 -8.58
C ASP A 419 -2.92 -29.48 -9.35
N ALA A 420 -4.09 -29.72 -8.73
CA ALA A 420 -5.39 -29.37 -9.32
C ALA A 420 -5.72 -27.87 -9.24
N PHE A 421 -5.13 -27.14 -8.29
CA PHE A 421 -5.36 -25.71 -8.05
C PHE A 421 -4.07 -24.88 -8.11
N PRO A 422 -3.36 -24.84 -9.26
CA PRO A 422 -2.13 -24.04 -9.38
C PRO A 422 -2.37 -22.52 -9.27
N ASN A 423 -3.62 -22.06 -9.43
CA ASN A 423 -4.02 -20.66 -9.39
C ASN A 423 -4.93 -20.31 -8.21
N THR A 424 -5.15 -21.22 -7.26
CA THR A 424 -5.95 -20.95 -6.05
C THR A 424 -5.25 -21.59 -4.85
N VAL A 425 -5.18 -20.91 -3.71
CA VAL A 425 -4.47 -21.47 -2.56
C VAL A 425 -5.25 -22.65 -1.98
N VAL A 426 -4.59 -23.79 -1.86
CA VAL A 426 -5.08 -24.97 -1.13
C VAL A 426 -4.57 -24.89 0.29
N CYS A 427 -5.46 -25.03 1.28
CA CYS A 427 -5.08 -24.97 2.68
C CYS A 427 -5.12 -26.36 3.34
N ALA A 428 -3.99 -26.79 3.89
CA ALA A 428 -3.87 -28.01 4.69
C ALA A 428 -4.43 -27.76 6.09
N ASN A 429 -5.60 -28.34 6.38
CA ASN A 429 -6.29 -28.19 7.65
C ASN A 429 -5.69 -29.12 8.71
N LEU A 430 -4.81 -28.60 9.56
CA LEU A 430 -4.06 -29.36 10.56
C LEU A 430 -4.66 -29.19 11.95
N ASN A 431 -5.13 -30.30 12.51
CA ASN A 431 -5.60 -30.39 13.89
C ASN A 431 -5.43 -31.82 14.45
N SER A 432 -4.95 -31.93 15.70
CA SER A 432 -5.07 -33.11 16.57
C SER A 432 -4.75 -34.50 15.96
N LEU A 433 -3.75 -34.62 15.09
CA LEU A 433 -3.22 -35.91 14.59
C LEU A 433 -1.82 -36.20 15.16
N SER A 434 -1.77 -36.38 16.48
CA SER A 434 -0.51 -36.50 17.24
C SER A 434 0.44 -37.57 16.69
N GLY A 435 1.69 -37.16 16.46
CA GLY A 435 2.79 -37.94 15.89
C GLY A 435 3.01 -37.72 14.39
N GLU A 436 2.11 -36.99 13.72
CA GLU A 436 2.10 -36.84 12.25
C GLU A 436 1.98 -35.38 11.79
N LEU A 437 1.77 -34.42 12.71
CA LEU A 437 1.50 -33.03 12.35
C LEU A 437 2.72 -32.36 11.73
N LEU A 438 3.92 -32.62 12.25
CA LEU A 438 5.15 -32.05 11.68
C LEU A 438 5.37 -32.52 10.24
N GLY A 439 5.28 -33.83 10.01
CA GLY A 439 5.45 -34.38 8.67
C GLY A 439 4.36 -33.92 7.69
N LEU A 440 3.15 -33.61 8.17
CA LEU A 440 2.09 -33.02 7.35
C LEU A 440 2.35 -31.54 7.04
N LEU A 441 2.83 -30.76 8.01
CA LEU A 441 3.19 -29.35 7.83
C LEU A 441 4.31 -29.21 6.80
N GLU A 442 5.39 -29.98 6.94
CA GLU A 442 6.52 -29.97 6.01
C GLU A 442 6.10 -30.39 4.60
N HIS A 443 5.28 -31.43 4.49
CA HIS A 443 4.75 -31.86 3.20
C HIS A 443 3.82 -30.79 2.59
N ALA A 444 2.96 -30.16 3.39
CA ALA A 444 2.10 -29.07 2.94
C ALA A 444 2.95 -27.90 2.40
N HIS A 445 4.00 -27.50 3.11
CA HIS A 445 4.91 -26.42 2.67
C HIS A 445 5.60 -26.76 1.34
N VAL A 446 6.17 -27.97 1.20
CA VAL A 446 6.79 -28.45 -0.05
C VAL A 446 5.78 -28.53 -1.21
N ASN A 447 4.50 -28.70 -0.90
CA ASN A 447 3.39 -28.70 -1.87
C ASN A 447 2.69 -27.35 -1.98
N GLU A 448 3.28 -26.28 -1.43
CA GLU A 448 2.77 -24.91 -1.49
C GLU A 448 1.35 -24.73 -0.97
N CYS A 449 0.90 -25.65 -0.13
CA CYS A 449 -0.35 -25.48 0.59
C CYS A 449 -0.15 -24.41 1.66
N ALA A 450 -1.20 -23.66 1.97
CA ALA A 450 -1.26 -22.85 3.18
C ALA A 450 -1.49 -23.75 4.40
N LEU A 451 -1.07 -23.30 5.57
CA LEU A 451 -1.54 -23.86 6.84
C LEU A 451 -2.97 -23.38 7.06
N TYR A 452 -3.86 -24.29 7.42
CA TYR A 452 -5.16 -23.95 8.00
C TYR A 452 -5.25 -24.55 9.39
N THR A 453 -5.67 -23.76 10.38
CA THR A 453 -6.03 -24.26 11.71
C THR A 453 -7.47 -23.89 12.05
N PRO A 454 -8.24 -24.79 12.70
CA PRO A 454 -9.61 -24.48 13.08
C PRO A 454 -9.70 -23.48 14.23
N ASP A 455 -8.62 -23.22 14.96
CA ASP A 455 -8.64 -22.40 16.16
C ASP A 455 -7.44 -21.43 16.19
N ALA A 456 -7.72 -20.15 16.47
CA ALA A 456 -6.70 -19.12 16.68
C ALA A 456 -6.08 -19.21 18.09
N ILE A 457 -5.41 -20.33 18.37
CA ILE A 457 -4.69 -20.61 19.62
C ILE A 457 -3.38 -21.36 19.34
N ASP A 458 -2.54 -21.48 20.36
CA ASP A 458 -1.28 -22.24 20.31
C ASP A 458 -1.51 -23.77 20.30
N THR A 459 -2.12 -24.25 19.22
CA THR A 459 -2.16 -25.69 18.92
C THR A 459 -0.76 -26.20 18.58
N SER A 460 -0.57 -27.52 18.65
CA SER A 460 0.68 -28.16 18.19
C SER A 460 1.06 -27.76 16.76
N ALA A 461 0.07 -27.59 15.86
CA ALA A 461 0.32 -27.17 14.48
C ALA A 461 0.88 -25.74 14.41
N VAL A 462 0.34 -24.80 15.21
CA VAL A 462 0.83 -23.42 15.25
C VAL A 462 2.23 -23.35 15.85
N ARG A 463 2.50 -24.12 16.91
CA ARG A 463 3.84 -24.18 17.51
C ARG A 463 4.88 -24.71 16.52
N LEU A 464 4.55 -25.79 15.80
CA LEU A 464 5.39 -26.30 14.72
C LEU A 464 5.56 -25.29 13.58
N PHE A 465 4.52 -24.53 13.24
CA PHE A 465 4.60 -23.46 12.24
C PHE A 465 5.62 -22.38 12.63
N ARG A 466 5.77 -22.07 13.92
CA ARG A 466 6.79 -21.14 14.44
C ARG A 466 8.19 -21.73 14.56
N GLY A 467 8.43 -22.95 14.09
CA GLY A 467 9.72 -23.63 14.25
C GLY A 467 9.95 -24.20 15.66
N GLU A 468 8.93 -24.28 16.52
CA GLU A 468 9.10 -24.80 17.88
C GLU A 468 9.09 -26.32 17.95
N THR A 469 9.86 -26.86 18.91
CA THR A 469 9.78 -28.27 19.28
C THR A 469 8.47 -28.61 19.98
N VAL A 470 7.77 -29.62 19.49
CA VAL A 470 6.56 -30.17 20.11
C VAL A 470 6.79 -31.62 20.52
N THR A 471 6.52 -31.92 21.79
CA THR A 471 6.65 -33.27 22.35
C THR A 471 5.80 -34.27 21.57
N GLY A 472 6.43 -35.34 21.09
CA GLY A 472 5.78 -36.38 20.29
C GLY A 472 5.68 -36.08 18.79
N GLU A 473 6.10 -34.90 18.33
CA GLU A 473 6.16 -34.53 16.90
C GLU A 473 7.61 -34.36 16.43
N GLY A 474 8.43 -33.61 17.20
CA GLY A 474 9.81 -33.27 16.85
C GLY A 474 10.02 -31.76 16.72
N THR A 475 11.10 -31.39 16.03
CA THR A 475 11.49 -30.00 15.77
C THR A 475 11.43 -29.73 14.27
N PRO A 476 10.71 -28.70 13.82
CA PRO A 476 10.67 -28.32 12.41
C PRO A 476 12.04 -27.85 11.91
N THR A 477 12.26 -28.01 10.60
CA THR A 477 13.49 -27.59 9.92
C THR A 477 13.65 -26.08 9.79
N GLN A 478 12.56 -25.31 9.94
CA GLN A 478 12.54 -23.85 9.84
C GLN A 478 11.32 -23.25 10.57
N ASP A 479 11.35 -21.94 10.75
CA ASP A 479 10.16 -21.13 11.04
C ASP A 479 9.42 -20.86 9.72
N TYR A 480 8.11 -21.13 9.68
CA TYR A 480 7.28 -21.00 8.49
C TYR A 480 6.56 -19.66 8.39
N ARG A 481 6.65 -18.82 9.42
CA ARG A 481 6.22 -17.42 9.37
C ARG A 481 6.98 -16.69 8.26
N GLY A 482 6.27 -15.91 7.44
CA GLY A 482 6.85 -15.30 6.25
C GLY A 482 7.05 -16.24 5.04
N ALA A 483 7.02 -17.57 5.24
CA ALA A 483 7.33 -18.57 4.20
C ALA A 483 6.12 -19.39 3.73
N MET A 484 5.08 -19.49 4.55
CA MET A 484 3.87 -20.25 4.26
C MET A 484 2.64 -19.44 4.67
N ALA A 485 1.67 -19.37 3.79
CA ALA A 485 0.37 -18.78 4.06
C ALA A 485 -0.29 -19.44 5.29
N PHE A 486 -0.94 -18.65 6.14
CA PHE A 486 -1.61 -19.15 7.33
C PHE A 486 -3.06 -18.63 7.41
N VAL A 487 -4.01 -19.56 7.36
CA VAL A 487 -5.45 -19.37 7.53
C VAL A 487 -5.89 -19.91 8.89
N THR A 488 -6.66 -19.13 9.64
CA THR A 488 -7.20 -19.58 10.92
C THR A 488 -8.56 -18.98 11.22
N ILE A 489 -9.29 -19.60 12.14
CA ILE A 489 -10.60 -19.13 12.57
C ILE A 489 -10.46 -18.38 13.90
N ALA A 490 -10.93 -17.14 13.89
CA ALA A 490 -11.09 -16.31 15.07
C ALA A 490 -12.39 -16.66 15.80
N SER A 491 -12.25 -17.23 17.00
CA SER A 491 -13.35 -17.50 17.93
C SER A 491 -13.24 -16.54 19.13
N GLN A 492 -14.30 -15.77 19.41
CA GLN A 492 -14.38 -14.85 20.56
C GLN A 492 -14.84 -15.58 21.84
N PRO A 493 -14.43 -15.14 23.04
CA PRO A 493 -15.00 -15.61 24.30
C PRO A 493 -16.32 -14.93 24.67
N VAL A 494 -17.21 -15.72 25.27
CA VAL A 494 -18.00 -15.26 26.43
C VAL A 494 -17.63 -16.18 27.59
N LEU A 495 -17.01 -15.60 28.62
CA LEU A 495 -16.76 -16.10 29.98
C LEU A 495 -17.11 -17.58 30.22
N GLY A 496 -16.09 -18.46 30.16
CA GLY A 496 -16.15 -19.78 30.79
C GLY A 496 -16.14 -21.02 29.87
N GLY A 497 -15.34 -21.03 28.80
CA GLY A 497 -15.08 -22.22 27.98
C GLY A 497 -13.61 -22.35 27.59
N LYS A 498 -13.20 -23.53 27.11
CA LYS A 498 -11.82 -23.94 26.74
C LYS A 498 -11.06 -22.97 25.80
N ASP A 499 -11.79 -22.07 25.13
CA ASP A 499 -11.30 -21.15 24.09
C ASP A 499 -11.47 -19.68 24.52
N ASP A 500 -10.98 -19.32 25.72
CA ASP A 500 -11.07 -17.96 26.27
C ASP A 500 -9.82 -17.13 25.93
N ASN A 501 -9.80 -16.55 24.73
CA ASN A 501 -8.69 -15.71 24.25
C ASN A 501 -8.81 -14.21 24.61
N GLY A 502 -9.74 -13.81 25.48
CA GLY A 502 -9.95 -12.39 25.82
C GLY A 502 -10.54 -11.53 24.68
N PRO A 503 -10.41 -10.18 24.72
CA PRO A 503 -11.03 -9.28 23.75
C PRO A 503 -10.53 -9.50 22.30
N PRO A 504 -11.26 -9.01 21.26
CA PRO A 504 -10.86 -9.12 19.86
C PRO A 504 -9.42 -8.68 19.55
N SER A 505 -8.90 -7.69 20.28
CA SER A 505 -7.51 -7.23 20.17
C SER A 505 -6.50 -8.35 20.41
N ASN A 506 -6.74 -9.25 21.36
CA ASN A 506 -5.82 -10.34 21.67
C ASN A 506 -5.69 -11.33 20.51
N VAL A 507 -6.80 -11.60 19.81
CA VAL A 507 -6.79 -12.49 18.63
C VAL A 507 -6.04 -11.82 17.48
N ILE A 508 -6.19 -10.50 17.34
CA ILE A 508 -5.47 -9.70 16.34
C ILE A 508 -3.96 -9.67 16.64
N ASP A 509 -3.57 -9.39 17.89
CA ASP A 509 -2.17 -9.37 18.33
C ASP A 509 -1.52 -10.75 18.16
N TRP A 510 -2.25 -11.81 18.52
CA TRP A 510 -1.81 -13.19 18.27
C TRP A 510 -1.68 -13.45 16.77
N ALA A 511 -2.63 -13.03 15.95
CA ALA A 511 -2.59 -13.22 14.50
C ALA A 511 -1.38 -12.51 13.87
N GLN A 512 -1.07 -11.29 14.29
CA GLN A 512 0.12 -10.54 13.86
C GLN A 512 1.42 -11.22 14.30
N THR A 513 1.50 -11.67 15.56
CA THR A 513 2.68 -12.37 16.10
C THR A 513 2.98 -13.68 15.34
N ASN A 514 1.94 -14.29 14.77
CA ASN A 514 2.02 -15.56 14.06
C ASN A 514 2.01 -15.43 12.53
N ASP A 515 2.13 -14.22 11.97
CA ASP A 515 2.05 -13.96 10.52
C ASP A 515 0.81 -14.61 9.86
N VAL A 516 -0.33 -14.57 10.55
CA VAL A 516 -1.60 -15.00 9.99
C VAL A 516 -1.92 -14.14 8.78
N THR A 517 -2.19 -14.79 7.66
CA THR A 517 -2.55 -14.14 6.40
C THR A 517 -4.05 -14.01 6.23
N HIS A 518 -4.83 -14.95 6.78
CA HIS A 518 -6.29 -15.03 6.63
C HIS A 518 -6.94 -15.32 7.97
N LEU A 519 -7.78 -14.40 8.43
CA LEU A 519 -8.48 -14.53 9.71
C LEU A 519 -10.00 -14.59 9.49
N SER A 520 -10.58 -15.77 9.72
CA SER A 520 -12.00 -16.08 9.51
C SER A 520 -12.80 -15.85 10.80
N TRP A 521 -13.72 -14.89 10.86
CA TRP A 521 -14.50 -14.59 12.07
C TRP A 521 -15.83 -15.34 12.11
N TYR A 522 -16.23 -15.91 13.25
CA TYR A 522 -17.58 -16.50 13.41
C TYR A 522 -18.67 -15.45 13.70
N VAL A 523 -19.77 -15.46 12.95
CA VAL A 523 -20.83 -14.41 13.02
C VAL A 523 -22.21 -14.88 13.56
N THR A 524 -22.51 -16.19 13.74
CA THR A 524 -23.86 -16.65 14.18
C THR A 524 -23.90 -17.89 15.09
N GLY A 525 -24.78 -17.92 16.12
CA GLY A 525 -25.32 -19.14 16.78
C GLY A 525 -25.35 -19.20 18.34
N ILE A 526 -26.24 -20.00 18.93
CA ILE A 526 -26.51 -20.18 20.39
C ILE A 526 -25.43 -20.95 21.18
N SER A 527 -24.18 -20.89 20.72
CA SER A 527 -23.05 -21.57 21.33
C SER A 527 -21.98 -20.56 21.75
N ARG A 528 -21.01 -21.02 22.56
CA ARG A 528 -19.96 -20.29 23.30
C ARG A 528 -19.03 -19.36 22.50
N HIS A 529 -19.33 -19.07 21.24
CA HIS A 529 -18.49 -18.33 20.28
C HIS A 529 -19.33 -17.31 19.49
N ARG A 530 -19.77 -16.22 20.15
CA ARG A 530 -20.56 -15.15 19.48
C ARG A 530 -19.76 -13.85 19.42
N MET A 531 -19.82 -13.17 18.28
CA MET A 531 -19.66 -11.72 18.24
C MET A 531 -20.92 -11.06 18.82
N THR A 532 -20.83 -10.48 20.02
CA THR A 532 -21.92 -9.71 20.66
C THR A 532 -21.61 -8.22 20.83
N GLY A 533 -20.48 -7.73 20.29
CA GLY A 533 -20.03 -6.34 20.45
C GLY A 533 -20.49 -5.37 19.35
N PRO A 534 -20.67 -4.07 19.65
CA PRO A 534 -20.97 -3.04 18.65
C PRO A 534 -19.79 -2.73 17.70
N ARG A 535 -20.13 -2.22 16.51
CA ARG A 535 -19.27 -1.84 15.36
C ARG A 535 -17.94 -1.11 15.66
N SER A 536 -17.79 -0.48 16.82
CA SER A 536 -16.69 0.45 17.13
C SER A 536 -15.44 -0.21 17.72
N SER A 537 -15.41 -1.54 17.88
CA SER A 537 -14.31 -2.26 18.55
C SER A 537 -13.46 -3.16 17.66
N LEU A 538 -13.75 -3.26 16.36
CA LEU A 538 -12.77 -3.77 15.41
C LEU A 538 -11.89 -2.58 15.01
N PRO A 539 -10.66 -2.43 15.55
CA PRO A 539 -9.74 -1.46 14.99
C PRO A 539 -9.63 -1.73 13.49
N LEU A 540 -9.55 -0.66 12.68
CA LEU A 540 -9.30 -0.71 11.23
C LEU A 540 -8.39 -1.91 10.94
N PRO A 541 -8.78 -2.83 10.02
CA PRO A 541 -8.11 -4.12 9.90
C PRO A 541 -6.61 -3.87 9.74
N PRO A 542 -5.76 -4.33 10.68
CA PRO A 542 -4.34 -4.26 10.43
C PRO A 542 -4.07 -5.04 9.14
N ILE A 543 -3.16 -4.52 8.32
CA ILE A 543 -2.71 -5.24 7.13
C ILE A 543 -2.07 -6.53 7.62
N LEU A 544 -2.81 -7.64 7.52
CA LEU A 544 -2.28 -8.97 7.77
C LEU A 544 -1.17 -9.27 6.74
N THR A 545 -0.22 -10.13 7.11
CA THR A 545 0.99 -10.36 6.33
C THR A 545 0.64 -10.81 4.90
N CYS A 546 1.27 -10.17 3.91
CA CYS A 546 1.08 -10.54 2.52
C CYS A 546 2.14 -11.58 2.11
N ILE A 547 1.84 -12.85 2.34
CA ILE A 547 2.72 -13.97 1.96
C ILE A 547 2.01 -14.80 0.89
N GLN A 548 2.39 -14.66 -0.37
CA GLN A 548 1.97 -15.64 -1.37
C GLN A 548 2.86 -16.88 -1.25
N PRO A 549 2.31 -18.11 -1.20
CA PRO A 549 3.13 -19.29 -1.27
C PRO A 549 3.87 -19.30 -2.62
N ALA A 550 5.19 -19.50 -2.58
CA ALA A 550 6.05 -19.50 -3.77
C ALA A 550 5.69 -20.66 -4.70
N ARG A 551 5.74 -20.46 -6.02
CA ARG A 551 5.54 -21.55 -6.99
C ARG A 551 6.74 -22.50 -7.02
N ARG A 552 6.48 -23.80 -7.14
CA ARG A 552 7.40 -24.85 -7.53
C ARG A 552 7.98 -24.43 -8.86
N THR A 553 9.28 -24.20 -8.87
CA THR A 553 10.01 -24.30 -10.11
C THR A 553 9.95 -25.77 -10.49
N SER A 554 9.28 -26.09 -11.60
CA SER A 554 9.33 -27.44 -12.14
C SER A 554 10.81 -27.85 -12.23
N PRO A 555 11.22 -29.02 -11.71
CA PRO A 555 12.49 -29.58 -12.11
C PRO A 555 12.38 -29.76 -13.62
N GLY A 556 13.26 -29.09 -14.37
CA GLY A 556 13.33 -29.27 -15.81
C GLY A 556 13.34 -30.76 -16.13
N ALA A 557 12.50 -31.17 -17.07
CA ALA A 557 12.65 -32.46 -17.72
C ALA A 557 14.10 -32.57 -18.22
N ALA A 558 14.87 -33.44 -17.57
CA ALA A 558 16.17 -33.91 -18.03
C ALA A 558 15.99 -35.29 -18.65
#